data_AF-A0A5Q2MJS0-F1
#
_entry.id   AF-A0A5Q2MJS0-F1
#
_cell.length_a   1.000
_cell.length_b   1.000
_cell.length_c   1.000
_cell.angle_alpha   90.00
_cell.angle_beta   90.00
_cell.angle_gamma   90.00
#
_symmetry.space_group_name_H-M   'P 1'
#
loop_
_entity.id
_entity.type
_entity.pdbx_description
1 polymer ?
#
loop_
_entity_poly.entity_id
_entity_poly.type
_entity_poly.pdbx_seq_one_letter_code
_entity_poly.pdbx_strand_id
1 'polypeptide(L)'
;MRSPRTLFIAAGLLLAVGIVLVLTSDSGQVSEYGWFAYAPESDSISMGGSFVVLTTREVLGWSAGWLGTLLAAAAMGYRFAARRRASD
;
A
#
# COMPACT_ATOMS: atom_id res chain seq x y z
N MET A 1 -0.74 1.93 -27.88
CA MET A 1 -0.16 1.32 -26.66
C MET A 1 0.28 2.44 -25.73
N ARG A 2 -0.32 2.61 -24.55
CA ARG A 2 0.01 3.70 -23.61
C ARG A 2 1.47 3.53 -23.15
N SER A 3 2.28 4.59 -23.21
CA SER A 3 3.74 4.48 -23.04
C SER A 3 4.11 4.00 -21.62
N PRO A 4 5.21 3.24 -21.44
CA PRO A 4 5.63 2.78 -20.13
C PRO A 4 5.83 3.92 -19.12
N ARG A 5 6.13 5.15 -19.59
CA ARG A 5 6.22 6.35 -18.74
C ARG A 5 4.89 6.69 -18.05
N THR A 6 3.76 6.54 -18.74
CA THR A 6 2.45 6.86 -18.15
C THR A 6 2.09 5.93 -17.01
N LEU A 7 2.57 4.67 -17.05
CA LEU A 7 2.36 3.70 -15.96
C LEU A 7 3.16 4.08 -14.72
N PHE A 8 4.42 4.50 -14.86
CA PHE A 8 5.21 4.97 -13.71
C PHE A 8 4.65 6.24 -13.09
N ILE A 9 4.17 7.19 -13.90
CA ILE A 9 3.54 8.41 -13.39
C ILE A 9 2.26 8.07 -12.63
N ALA A 10 1.41 7.21 -13.18
CA ALA A 10 0.19 6.79 -12.50
C ALA A 10 0.48 6.03 -11.19
N ALA A 11 1.47 5.12 -11.20
CA ALA A 11 1.90 4.39 -10.01
C ALA A 11 2.42 5.34 -8.91
N GLY A 12 3.28 6.30 -9.29
CA GLY A 12 3.81 7.31 -8.38
C GLY A 12 2.73 8.22 -7.81
N LEU A 13 1.76 8.63 -8.63
CA LEU A 13 0.62 9.43 -8.18
C LEU A 13 -0.27 8.65 -7.19
N LEU A 14 -0.58 7.39 -7.48
CA LEU A 14 -1.35 6.53 -6.58
C LEU A 14 -0.65 6.34 -5.23
N LEU A 15 0.67 6.12 -5.26
CA LEU A 15 1.48 6.04 -4.05
C LEU A 15 1.46 7.36 -3.26
N ALA A 16 1.72 8.49 -3.92
CA ALA A 16 1.73 9.79 -3.27
C ALA A 16 0.38 10.13 -2.64
N VAL A 17 -0.71 9.92 -3.38
CA VAL A 17 -2.08 10.12 -2.87
C VAL A 17 -2.38 9.19 -1.71
N GLY A 18 -2.01 7.91 -1.82
CA GLY A 18 -2.19 6.93 -0.75
C GLY A 18 -1.48 7.33 0.54
N ILE A 19 -0.21 7.72 0.43
CA ILE A 19 0.62 8.20 1.55
C ILE A 19 0.00 9.43 2.18
N VAL A 20 -0.39 10.44 1.39
CA VAL A 20 -1.00 11.66 1.92
C VAL A 20 -2.30 11.34 2.65
N LEU A 21 -3.15 10.47 2.10
CA LEU A 21 -4.42 10.10 2.74
C LEU A 21 -4.22 9.40 4.09
N VAL A 22 -3.22 8.52 4.20
CA VAL A 22 -2.88 7.82 5.45
C VAL A 22 -2.21 8.75 6.47
N LEU A 23 -1.33 9.65 6.04
CA LEU A 23 -0.65 10.58 6.96
C LEU A 23 -1.58 11.69 7.49
N THR A 24 -2.69 11.94 6.78
CA THR A 24 -3.66 12.98 7.15
C THR A 24 -4.95 12.41 7.74
N SER A 25 -5.03 11.11 7.94
CA SER A 25 -6.11 10.50 8.69
C SER A 25 -5.80 10.54 10.18
N ASP A 26 -6.74 11.07 10.96
CA ASP A 26 -6.76 10.95 12.42
C ASP A 26 -7.04 9.50 12.80
N SER A 27 -6.01 8.66 12.68
CA SER A 27 -6.02 7.32 13.25
C SER A 27 -5.80 7.47 14.75
N GLY A 28 -6.79 7.09 15.56
CA GLY A 28 -6.59 6.93 17.00
C GLY A 28 -5.39 6.02 17.23
N GLN A 29 -4.48 6.41 18.12
CA GLN A 29 -3.24 5.69 18.40
C GLN A 29 -3.50 4.18 18.56
N VAL A 30 -2.99 3.39 17.62
CA VAL A 30 -2.94 1.94 17.76
C VAL A 30 -1.73 1.62 18.63
N SER A 31 -1.97 1.08 19.82
CA SER A 31 -0.92 0.56 20.70
C SER A 31 -0.07 -0.45 19.92
N GLU A 32 1.25 -0.24 19.95
CA GLU A 32 2.23 -0.99 19.17
C GLU A 32 2.14 -2.49 19.45
N TYR A 33 1.69 -3.29 18.48
CA TYR A 33 1.91 -4.73 18.50
C TYR A 33 3.34 -4.98 18.00
N GLY A 34 4.19 -5.49 18.89
CA GLY A 34 5.58 -5.82 18.59
C GLY A 34 5.72 -6.81 17.43
N TRP A 35 6.93 -6.94 16.90
CA TRP A 35 7.26 -7.72 15.68
C TRP A 35 6.90 -9.22 15.68
N PHE A 36 6.33 -9.71 16.79
CA PHE A 36 5.81 -11.05 17.00
C PHE A 36 4.34 -11.01 17.44
N ALA A 37 3.45 -10.42 16.65
CA ALA A 37 2.02 -10.64 16.86
C ALA A 37 1.69 -12.11 16.57
N TYR A 38 1.76 -12.95 17.60
CA TYR A 38 1.39 -14.37 17.54
C TYR A 38 -0.13 -14.49 17.38
N ALA A 39 -0.53 -15.42 16.53
CA ALA A 39 -1.88 -15.57 15.98
C ALA A 39 -3.08 -15.65 16.96
N PRO A 40 -2.95 -15.96 18.27
CA PRO A 40 -4.12 -15.87 19.16
C PRO A 40 -4.53 -14.42 19.48
N GLU A 41 -3.58 -13.46 19.45
CA GLU A 41 -3.89 -12.05 19.76
C GLU A 41 -4.24 -11.21 18.53
N SER A 42 -3.99 -11.71 17.32
CA SER A 42 -4.43 -11.04 16.08
C SER A 42 -5.94 -11.21 15.80
N ASP A 43 -6.56 -12.26 16.35
CA ASP A 43 -8.01 -12.52 16.24
C ASP A 43 -8.81 -11.99 17.44
N SER A 44 -8.15 -11.73 18.59
CA SER A 44 -8.81 -11.17 19.76
C SER A 44 -8.88 -9.64 19.69
N ILE A 45 -9.68 -9.13 18.77
CA ILE A 45 -10.19 -7.77 18.85
C ILE A 45 -11.10 -7.69 20.09
N SER A 46 -10.50 -7.25 21.20
CA SER A 46 -11.09 -6.26 22.10
C SER A 46 -12.39 -6.64 22.84
N MET A 47 -12.32 -7.57 23.80
CA MET A 47 -13.20 -7.48 24.99
C MET A 47 -12.63 -6.44 25.97
N GLY A 48 -12.61 -5.16 25.55
CA GLY A 48 -11.99 -4.11 26.35
C GLY A 48 -11.57 -2.85 25.59
N GLY A 49 -12.43 -2.33 24.71
CA GLY A 49 -12.41 -0.88 24.47
C GLY A 49 -11.43 -0.29 23.45
N SER A 50 -11.02 -1.01 22.40
CA SER A 50 -10.52 -0.33 21.19
C SER A 50 -10.72 -1.18 19.95
N PHE A 51 -11.81 -0.95 19.23
CA PHE A 51 -11.88 -1.35 17.83
C PHE A 51 -10.96 -0.40 17.05
N VAL A 52 -10.02 -0.93 16.27
CA VAL A 52 -9.34 -0.13 15.24
C VAL A 52 -10.38 0.16 14.16
N VAL A 53 -11.11 1.25 14.35
CA VAL A 53 -12.07 1.74 13.36
C VAL A 53 -11.26 2.45 12.28
N LEU A 54 -10.87 1.70 11.25
CA LEU A 54 -10.25 2.28 10.07
C LEU A 54 -11.23 3.27 9.44
N THR A 55 -10.82 4.53 9.33
CA THR A 55 -11.65 5.54 8.67
C THR A 55 -11.72 5.23 7.17
N THR A 56 -12.81 5.60 6.50
CA THR A 56 -12.93 5.41 5.03
C THR A 56 -11.75 6.02 4.27
N ARG A 57 -11.19 7.10 4.80
CA ARG A 57 -10.00 7.77 4.29
C ARG A 57 -8.75 6.89 4.36
N GLU A 58 -8.54 6.19 5.47
CA GLU A 58 -7.44 5.22 5.64
C GLU A 58 -7.56 4.05 4.68
N VAL A 59 -8.77 3.50 4.54
CA VAL A 59 -9.03 2.40 3.60
C VAL A 59 -8.67 2.82 2.18
N LEU A 60 -9.08 4.02 1.77
CA LEU A 60 -8.73 4.57 0.45
C LEU A 60 -7.24 4.84 0.31
N GLY A 61 -6.59 5.37 1.36
CA GLY A 61 -5.17 5.65 1.39
C GLY A 61 -4.32 4.40 1.22
N TRP A 62 -4.58 3.37 2.01
CA TRP A 62 -3.94 2.07 1.90
C TRP A 62 -4.21 1.42 0.55
N SER A 63 -5.46 1.41 0.09
CA SER A 63 -5.82 0.84 -1.22
C SER A 63 -5.06 1.51 -2.36
N ALA A 64 -4.97 2.84 -2.37
CA ALA A 64 -4.22 3.59 -3.36
C ALA A 64 -2.71 3.28 -3.28
N GLY A 65 -2.15 3.19 -2.08
CA GLY A 65 -0.75 2.82 -1.85
C GLY A 65 -0.40 1.42 -2.38
N TRP A 66 -1.23 0.41 -2.08
CA TRP A 66 -1.08 -0.96 -2.57
C TRP A 66 -1.17 -1.02 -4.10
N LEU A 67 -2.17 -0.38 -4.70
CA LEU A 67 -2.33 -0.33 -6.14
C LEU A 67 -1.14 0.35 -6.84
N GLY A 68 -0.66 1.47 -6.30
CA GLY A 68 0.52 2.16 -6.81
C GLY A 68 1.78 1.28 -6.75
N THR A 69 1.97 0.54 -5.66
CA THR A 69 3.10 -0.39 -5.49
C THR A 69 3.05 -1.55 -6.48
N LEU A 70 1.88 -2.17 -6.67
CA LEU A 70 1.68 -3.25 -7.63
C LEU A 70 1.93 -2.78 -9.07
N LEU A 71 1.43 -1.61 -9.43
CA LEU A 71 1.66 -1.00 -10.74
C LEU A 71 3.15 -0.70 -10.97
N ALA A 72 3.85 -0.17 -9.96
CA ALA A 72 5.28 0.08 -10.02
C ALA A 72 6.07 -1.22 -10.21
N ALA A 73 5.76 -2.27 -9.43
CA ALA A 73 6.40 -3.58 -9.53
C ALA A 73 6.20 -4.22 -10.91
N ALA A 74 4.97 -4.19 -11.42
CA ALA A 74 4.65 -4.68 -12.76
C ALA A 74 5.44 -3.93 -13.85
N ALA A 75 5.46 -2.60 -13.79
CA ALA A 75 6.19 -1.78 -14.76
C ALA A 75 7.70 -2.02 -14.69
N MET A 76 8.26 -2.24 -13.50
CA MET A 76 9.66 -2.60 -13.29
C MET A 76 9.98 -3.96 -13.92
N GLY A 77 9.13 -4.96 -13.67
CA GLY A 77 9.24 -6.31 -14.24
C GLY A 77 9.21 -6.31 -15.77
N TYR A 78 8.27 -5.57 -16.36
CA TYR A 78 8.21 -5.41 -17.83
C TYR A 78 9.48 -4.80 -18.41
N ARG A 79 10.04 -3.76 -17.76
CA ARG A 79 11.31 -3.15 -18.21
C ARG A 79 12.49 -4.10 -18.09
N PHE A 80 12.54 -4.89 -17.02
CA PHE A 80 13.61 -5.86 -16.82
C PHE A 80 13.55 -6.99 -17.87
N ALA A 81 12.36 -7.52 -18.13
CA ALA A 81 12.14 -8.52 -19.17
C ALA A 81 12.46 -7.99 -20.57
N ALA A 82 12.05 -6.75 -20.88
CA ALA A 82 12.34 -6.10 -22.17
C ALA A 82 13.83 -5.87 -22.37
N ARG A 83 14.58 -5.50 -21.32
CA ARG A 83 16.04 -5.34 -21.39
C ARG A 83 16.74 -6.67 -21.64
N ARG A 84 16.35 -7.75 -20.97
CA ARG A 84 16.95 -9.09 -21.17
C ARG A 84 16.79 -9.58 -22.61
N ARG A 85 15.62 -9.40 -23.21
CA ARG A 85 15.35 -9.79 -24.61
C ARG A 85 16.10 -8.97 -25.66
N ALA A 86 16.60 -7.79 -25.31
CA ALA A 86 17.37 -6.94 -26.23
C ALA A 86 18.88 -7.25 -26.18
N SER A 87 19.32 -8.04 -25.21
CA SER A 87 20.70 -8.46 -25.03
C SER A 87 20.99 -9.90 -25.50
N ASP A 88 19.95 -10.61 -25.95
CA ASP A 88 20.02 -11.87 -26.70
C ASP A 88 19.89 -11.57 -28.21
#